data_AF-A0A1V4ZCU4-F1
#
_entry.id   AF-A0A1V4ZCU4-F1
#
_cell.length_a   1.000
_cell.length_b   1.000
_cell.length_c   1.000
_cell.angle_alpha   90.00
_cell.angle_beta   90.00
_cell.angle_gamma   90.00
#
_symmetry.space_group_name_H-M   'P 1'
#
loop_
_entity.id
_entity.type
_entity.pdbx_description
1 polymer ?
#
loop_
_entity_poly.entity_id
_entity_poly.type
_entity_poly.pdbx_seq_one_letter_code
_entity_poly.pdbx_strand_id
1 'polypeptide(L)' 'MIVSLKIWDDEDGQGGRYEIYNRKSFTCRNLVGVLTFKNKVEKDTLYEMLVKYHAEVEIIPNDTVCGNFADNFFKL' A
#
# COMPACT_ATOMS: atom_id res chain seq x y z
N MET A 1 -4.60 -4.40 -13.98
CA MET A 1 -5.21 -3.76 -12.79
C MET A 1 -4.10 -2.96 -12.14
N ILE A 2 -4.28 -1.66 -11.91
CA ILE A 2 -3.23 -0.86 -11.25
C ILE A 2 -3.40 -1.04 -9.74
N VAL A 3 -2.32 -1.39 -9.05
CA VAL A 3 -2.30 -1.59 -7.60
C VAL A 3 -1.46 -0.48 -7.00
N SER A 4 -1.91 0.10 -5.89
CA SER A 4 -1.09 1.03 -5.10
C SER A 4 -0.71 0.37 -3.77
N LEU A 5 0.52 0.58 -3.33
CA LEU A 5 1.05 0.06 -2.07
C LEU A 5 1.49 1.21 -1.17
N LYS A 6 1.15 1.12 0.12
CA LYS A 6 1.85 1.85 1.18
C LYS A 6 2.69 0.88 1.98
N ILE A 7 3.90 1.31 2.34
CA ILE A 7 4.83 0.53 3.14
C ILE A 7 5.06 1.27 4.43
N TRP A 8 4.65 0.65 5.53
CA TRP A 8 4.80 1.17 6.87
C TRP A 8 5.87 0.34 7.57
N ASP A 9 6.91 1.00 8.06
CA ASP A 9 7.92 0.39 8.91
C ASP A 9 7.59 0.72 10.37
N ASP A 10 7.81 -0.24 11.27
CA ASP A 10 7.74 -0.03 12.72
C ASP A 10 8.93 0.81 13.20
N GLU A 11 8.88 1.33 14.44
CA GLU A 11 9.89 2.24 15.01
C GLU A 11 11.32 1.66 14.98
N ASP A 12 11.45 0.34 15.11
CA ASP A 12 12.74 -0.38 15.08
C ASP A 12 13.21 -0.71 13.65
N GLY A 13 12.40 -0.42 12.62
CA GLY A 13 12.68 -0.70 11.20
C GLY A 13 12.79 -2.19 10.84
N GLN A 14 12.43 -3.09 11.76
CA GLN A 14 12.48 -4.54 11.56
C GLN A 14 11.14 -5.11 11.10
N GLY A 15 10.05 -4.62 11.70
CA GLY A 15 8.68 -5.02 11.38
C GLY A 15 7.93 -3.94 10.61
N GLY A 16 6.71 -4.27 10.20
CA GLY A 16 5.84 -3.32 9.54
C GLY A 16 4.71 -3.97 8.75
N ARG A 17 4.13 -3.20 7.83
CA ARG A 17 3.03 -3.68 6.98
C ARG A 17 3.00 -3.04 5.59
N TYR A 18 2.50 -3.82 4.63
CA TYR A 18 2.09 -3.38 3.31
C TYR A 18 0.58 -3.23 3.29
N GLU A 19 0.10 -2.03 2.99
CA GLU A 19 -1.32 -1.80 2.70
C GLU A 19 -1.52 -1.85 1.19
N ILE A 20 -2.39 -2.75 0.73
CA ILE A 20 -2.61 -3.02 -0.69
C ILE A 20 -3.92 -2.37 -1.11
N TYR A 21 -3.85 -1.51 -2.13
CA TYR A 21 -5.01 -0.78 -2.64
C TYR A 21 -5.30 -1.13 -4.09
N ASN A 22 -6.57 -1.40 -4.39
CA ASN A 22 -7.07 -1.44 -5.75
C ASN A 22 -7.29 0.00 -6.22
N ARG A 23 -6.51 0.43 -7.21
CA ARG A 23 -6.62 1.78 -7.76
C ARG A 23 -7.74 1.81 -8.80
N LYS A 24 -8.85 2.47 -8.44
CA LYS A 24 -9.98 2.72 -9.35
C LYS A 24 -9.81 4.01 -10.12
N SER A 25 -9.18 5.02 -9.52
CA SER A 25 -8.78 6.28 -10.17
C SER A 25 -7.52 6.85 -9.49
N PHE A 26 -7.05 8.03 -9.92
CA PHE A 26 -5.91 8.69 -9.25
C PHE A 26 -6.21 9.10 -7.79
N THR A 27 -7.48 9.38 -7.46
CA THR A 27 -7.92 9.79 -6.12
C THR A 27 -8.70 8.70 -5.38
N CYS A 28 -9.20 7.68 -6.09
CA CYS A 28 -9.99 6.59 -5.51
C CYS A 28 -9.16 5.30 -5.43
N ARG A 29 -8.72 4.99 -4.22
CA ARG A 29 -7.92 3.80 -3.89
C ARG A 29 -8.60 3.03 -2.77
N ASN A 30 -9.10 1.84 -3.06
CA ASN A 30 -9.82 1.04 -2.07
C ASN A 30 -8.88 0.02 -1.44
N LEU A 31 -8.84 -0.03 -0.11
CA LEU A 31 -8.04 -1.02 0.60
C LEU A 31 -8.56 -2.43 0.28
N VAL A 32 -7.65 -3.30 -0.16
CA VAL A 32 -7.93 -4.70 -0.49
C VAL A 32 -7.48 -5.60 0.66
N GLY A 33 -6.33 -5.27 1.26
CA GLY A 33 -5.77 -6.07 2.34
C GLY A 33 -4.51 -5.47 2.91
N VAL A 34 -4.06 -6.09 4.00
CA VAL A 34 -2.85 -5.70 4.73
C VAL A 34 -2.00 -6.94 4.92
N LEU A 35 -0.72 -6.85 4.56
CA LEU A 35 0.27 -7.89 4.82
C LEU A 35 1.27 -7.37 5.84
N THR A 36 1.46 -8.10 6.93
CA THR A 36 2.43 -7.76 7.98
C THR A 36 3.71 -8.54 7.80
N PHE A 37 4.85 -7.92 8.11
CA PHE A 37 6.15 -8.57 8.16
C PHE A 37 6.82 -8.30 9.51
N LYS A 38 7.59 -9.26 10.01
CA LYS A 38 8.24 -9.18 11.33
C LYS A 38 9.72 -8.87 11.27
N ASN A 39 10.33 -9.05 10.10
CA ASN A 39 11.76 -8.87 9.90
C ASN A 39 12.04 -8.38 8.47
N LYS A 40 13.26 -7.90 8.26
CA LYS A 40 13.72 -7.38 6.96
C LYS A 40 13.68 -8.43 5.84
N VAL A 41 13.92 -9.72 6.15
CA VAL A 41 13.90 -10.79 5.15
C VAL A 41 12.49 -10.98 4.58
N GLU A 42 11.48 -10.96 5.44
CA GLU A 42 10.07 -11.00 5.03
C GLU A 42 9.70 -9.76 4.22
N LYS A 43 10.15 -8.56 4.63
CA LYS A 43 9.94 -7.31 3.88
C LYS A 43 10.52 -7.40 2.46
N ASP A 44 11.77 -7.82 2.33
CA ASP A 44 12.47 -7.93 1.04
C ASP A 44 11.78 -8.98 0.15
N THR A 45 11.35 -10.09 0.73
CA THR A 45 10.59 -11.13 0.00
C THR A 45 9.25 -10.60 -0.51
N LEU A 46 8.49 -9.88 0.33
CA LEU A 46 7.23 -9.25 -0.07
C LEU A 46 7.44 -8.20 -1.16
N TYR A 47 8.50 -7.40 -1.05
CA TYR A 47 8.87 -6.43 -2.09
C TYR A 47 9.19 -7.12 -3.42
N GLU A 48 9.91 -8.24 -3.38
CA GLU A 48 10.24 -9.02 -4.57
C GLU A 48 8.98 -9.59 -5.25
N MET A 49 8.09 -10.18 -4.45
CA MET A 49 6.86 -10.80 -4.93
C MET A 49 5.86 -9.78 -5.46
N LEU A 50 5.75 -8.61 -4.82
CA LEU A 50 4.68 -7.65 -5.11
C LEU A 50 5.12 -6.49 -6.00
N VAL A 51 6.41 -6.18 -6.08
CA VAL A 51 6.89 -4.96 -6.75
C VAL A 51 7.89 -5.27 -7.86
N LYS A 52 8.94 -6.04 -7.58
CA LYS A 52 10.12 -6.16 -8.47
C LYS A 52 9.77 -6.61 -9.90
N TYR A 53 8.74 -7.45 -10.06
CA TYR A 53 8.34 -7.99 -11.36
C TYR A 53 6.95 -7.52 -11.83
N HIS A 54 6.38 -6.52 -11.16
CA HIS A 54 5.02 -6.02 -11.41
C HIS A 54 5.03 -4.52 -11.70
N ALA A 55 5.18 -4.14 -12.97
CA ALA A 55 5.26 -2.74 -13.42
C ALA A 55 3.95 -1.95 -13.17
N GLU A 56 2.84 -2.66 -12.99
CA GLU A 56 1.52 -2.12 -12.68
C GLU A 56 1.33 -1.73 -11.20
N VAL A 57 2.35 -1.96 -10.36
CA VAL A 57 2.33 -1.67 -8.93
C VAL A 57 3.02 -0.34 -8.66
N GLU A 58 2.28 0.57 -8.05
CA GLU A 58 2.71 1.92 -7.68
C GLU A 58 2.93 1.99 -6.17
N ILE A 59 4.12 2.37 -5.72
CA ILE A 59 4.35 2.69 -4.31
C ILE A 59 3.97 4.16 -4.10
N ILE A 60 3.01 4.40 -3.21
CA ILE A 60 2.53 5.74 -2.88
C ILE A 60 3.03 6.17 -1.49
N PRO A 61 3.24 7.48 -1.26
CA PRO A 61 3.57 8.01 0.06
C PRO A 61 2.51 7.67 1.13
N ASN A 62 2.96 7.45 2.37
CA ASN A 62 2.09 7.03 3.48
C ASN A 62 1.04 8.08 3.85
N ASP A 63 1.29 9.35 3.60
CA ASP A 63 0.39 10.50 3.77
C ASP A 63 -0.63 10.66 2.63
N THR A 64 -0.50 9.91 1.54
CA THR A 64 -1.45 9.97 0.41
C THR A 64 -2.85 9.58 0.87
N VAL A 65 -3.83 10.48 0.72
CA VAL A 65 -5.23 10.18 1.03
C VAL A 65 -5.73 9.06 0.12
N CYS A 66 -6.23 7.99 0.74
CA CYS A 66 -6.82 6.83 0.06
C CYS A 66 -8.29 6.69 0.49
N GLY A 67 -9.08 5.91 -0.23
CA GLY A 67 -10.52 5.75 -0.01
C GLY A 67 -11.37 6.32 -1.15
N ASN A 68 -12.67 6.40 -0.92
CA ASN A 68 -13.62 6.97 -1.88
C ASN A 68 -13.53 8.50 -1.86
N PHE A 69 -13.63 9.12 -3.04
CA PHE A 69 -13.63 10.58 -3.17
C PHE A 69 -14.79 11.24 -2.40
N ALA A 70 -15.98 10.66 -2.44
CA ALA A 70 -17.13 11.20 -1.71
C ALA A 70 -16.88 11.25 -0.20
N ASP A 71 -16.41 10.14 0.36
CA ASP A 71 -16.15 10.00 1.80
C ASP A 71 -15.04 10.95 2.26
N ASN A 72 -13.99 11.10 1.44
CA ASN A 72 -12.83 11.93 1.78
C ASN A 72 -13.09 13.45 1.67
N PHE A 73 -13.89 13.90 0.70
CA PHE A 73 -14.07 15.32 0.41
C PHE A 73 -15.42 15.89 0.81
N PHE A 74 -16.47 15.08 0.89
CA PHE A 74 -17.83 15.55 1.17
C PHE A 74 -18.33 15.17 2.57
N LYS A 75 -17.63 14.29 3.31
CA LYS A 75 -18.00 13.86 4.68
C LYS A 75 -19.51 13.54 4.82
N LEU A 76 -20.07 12.86 3.82
CA LEU A 76 -21.48 12.47 3.80
C LEU A 76 -21.76 11.39 4.86
#